data_AF-A0A7L5YAU9-F1
#
_entry.id   AF-A0A7L5YAU9-F1
#
_cell.length_a   1.000
_cell.length_b   1.000
_cell.length_c   1.000
_cell.angle_alpha   90.00
_cell.angle_beta   90.00
_cell.angle_gamma   90.00
#
_symmetry.space_group_name_H-M   'P 1'
#
loop_
_entity.id
_entity.type
_entity.pdbx_description
1 polymer ?
#
loop_
_entity_poly.entity_id
_entity_poly.type
_entity_poly.pdbx_seq_one_letter_code
_entity_poly.pdbx_strand_id
1 'polypeptide(L)'
;MRNMQYLTSKHRIGVTTPARLEQWADISEDLVAAAVDALNEMGNITAHQCFTHPETLTEDRITAYALALMRLRECASTAGFDRLVNACDALAVTVSRLIEDRSCICREKCEALTRFVGHAKTMIQMSIERAKRRTLPVPEIHTPSDRVNVERNVHASI
;
A
#
# COMPACT_ATOMS: atom_id res chain seq x y z
N MET A 1 54.15 25.66 -31.40
CA MET A 1 52.75 26.06 -31.16
C MET A 1 51.82 25.21 -32.03
N ARG A 2 51.02 24.31 -31.44
CA ARG A 2 49.76 23.82 -32.02
C ARG A 2 48.93 23.03 -31.00
N ASN A 3 47.77 23.61 -30.69
CA ASN A 3 46.47 23.04 -30.30
C ASN A 3 46.35 22.04 -29.15
N MET A 4 45.91 22.58 -28.00
CA MET A 4 45.12 21.92 -26.98
C MET A 4 43.85 21.32 -27.59
N GLN A 5 43.66 20.01 -27.44
CA GLN A 5 42.40 19.34 -27.74
C GLN A 5 41.51 19.41 -26.50
N TYR A 6 40.41 20.17 -26.60
CA TYR A 6 39.38 20.23 -25.57
C TYR A 6 38.63 18.89 -25.52
N LEU A 7 38.69 18.23 -24.35
CA LEU A 7 37.86 17.09 -24.01
C LEU A 7 36.40 17.55 -23.91
N THR A 8 35.56 17.13 -24.84
CA THR A 8 34.11 17.34 -24.76
C THR A 8 33.54 16.39 -23.70
N SER A 9 33.16 16.94 -22.56
CA SER A 9 32.42 16.25 -21.51
C SER A 9 31.11 15.68 -22.10
N LYS A 10 31.08 14.36 -22.29
CA LYS A 10 29.86 13.60 -22.57
C LYS A 10 28.95 13.69 -21.35
N HIS A 11 27.99 14.61 -21.38
CA HIS A 11 26.83 14.58 -20.48
C HIS A 11 26.01 13.33 -20.82
N ARG A 12 26.29 12.24 -20.10
CA ARG A 12 25.48 11.03 -20.13
C ARG A 12 24.24 11.31 -19.28
N ILE A 13 23.21 11.88 -19.91
CA ILE A 13 21.87 11.96 -19.33
C ILE A 13 21.42 10.51 -19.13
N GLY A 14 21.37 10.08 -17.87
CA GLY A 14 20.87 8.77 -17.49
C GLY A 14 19.39 8.69 -17.85
N VAL A 15 19.09 7.96 -18.93
CA VAL A 15 17.73 7.56 -19.26
C VAL A 15 17.26 6.64 -18.12
N THR A 16 16.50 7.19 -17.19
CA THR A 16 15.68 6.40 -16.26
C THR A 16 14.70 5.59 -17.09
N THR A 17 14.95 4.29 -17.16
CA THR A 17 14.19 3.33 -17.99
C THR A 17 12.73 3.26 -17.50
N PRO A 18 11.74 3.64 -18.32
CA PRO A 18 10.33 3.63 -17.91
C PRO A 18 9.79 2.21 -17.62
N ALA A 19 10.31 1.20 -18.33
CA ALA A 19 9.87 -0.19 -18.19
C ALA A 19 10.04 -0.77 -16.77
N ARG A 20 11.04 -0.30 -16.01
CA ARG A 20 11.23 -0.73 -14.62
C ARG A 20 10.18 -0.12 -13.68
N LEU A 21 9.70 1.08 -13.98
CA LEU A 21 8.71 1.76 -13.14
C LEU A 21 7.31 1.15 -13.34
N GLU A 22 6.98 0.78 -14.58
CA GLU A 22 5.74 0.07 -14.94
C GLU A 22 5.69 -1.34 -14.32
N GLN A 23 6.77 -2.12 -14.42
CA GLN A 23 6.81 -3.47 -13.83
C GLN A 23 6.66 -3.48 -12.31
N TRP A 24 7.21 -2.48 -11.61
CA TRP A 24 7.05 -2.36 -10.16
C TRP A 24 5.66 -1.87 -9.77
N ALA A 25 4.99 -1.10 -10.64
CA ALA A 25 3.59 -0.72 -10.46
C ALA A 25 2.66 -1.94 -10.61
N ASP A 26 2.83 -2.74 -11.67
CA ASP A 26 2.03 -3.95 -11.91
C ASP A 26 2.16 -4.96 -10.75
N ILE A 27 3.37 -5.23 -10.28
CA ILE A 27 3.59 -6.11 -9.12
C ILE A 27 2.92 -5.54 -7.86
N SER A 28 2.96 -4.21 -7.67
CA SER A 28 2.30 -3.58 -6.53
C SER A 28 0.77 -3.70 -6.61
N GLU A 29 0.17 -3.64 -7.80
CA GLU A 29 -1.28 -3.77 -7.98
C GLU A 29 -1.74 -5.21 -7.72
N ASP A 30 -1.00 -6.21 -8.21
CA ASP A 30 -1.29 -7.63 -7.96
C ASP A 30 -1.22 -7.98 -6.47
N LEU A 31 -0.23 -7.44 -5.75
CA LEU A 31 -0.10 -7.65 -4.30
C LEU A 31 -1.26 -7.02 -3.52
N VAL A 32 -1.72 -5.85 -3.95
CA VAL A 32 -2.89 -5.18 -3.38
C VAL A 32 -4.16 -5.99 -3.66
N ALA A 33 -4.33 -6.48 -4.90
CA ALA A 33 -5.46 -7.32 -5.28
C ALA A 33 -5.52 -8.59 -4.44
N ALA A 34 -4.39 -9.29 -4.26
CA ALA A 34 -4.31 -10.47 -3.41
C ALA A 34 -4.74 -10.19 -1.95
N ALA A 35 -4.32 -9.05 -1.38
CA ALA A 35 -4.74 -8.65 -0.04
C ALA A 35 -6.25 -8.33 0.04
N VAL A 36 -6.82 -7.72 -1.01
CA VAL A 36 -8.26 -7.46 -1.10
C VAL A 36 -9.05 -8.76 -1.23
N ASP A 37 -8.58 -9.72 -2.02
CA ASP A 37 -9.24 -11.01 -2.20
C ASP A 37 -9.22 -11.84 -0.92
N ALA A 38 -8.09 -11.89 -0.21
CA ALA A 38 -8.00 -12.54 1.10
C ALA A 38 -8.96 -11.88 2.11
N LEU A 39 -9.11 -10.56 2.07
CA LEU A 39 -10.06 -9.85 2.92
C LEU A 39 -11.52 -10.13 2.54
N ASN A 40 -11.82 -10.27 1.25
CA ASN A 40 -13.16 -10.64 0.77
C ASN A 40 -13.51 -12.07 1.23
N GLU A 41 -12.55 -13.00 1.22
CA GLU A 41 -12.74 -14.35 1.77
C GLU A 41 -13.12 -14.30 3.26
N MET A 42 -12.42 -13.48 4.06
CA MET A 42 -12.79 -13.24 5.46
C MET A 42 -14.19 -12.63 5.59
N GLY A 43 -14.53 -11.66 4.73
CA GLY A 43 -15.86 -11.06 4.68
C GLY A 43 -16.95 -12.09 4.44
N ASN A 44 -16.76 -13.00 3.50
CA ASN A 44 -17.69 -14.10 3.19
C ASN A 44 -17.89 -15.04 4.38
N ILE A 45 -16.83 -15.30 5.15
CA ILE A 45 -16.91 -16.11 6.38
C ILE A 45 -17.77 -15.38 7.43
N THR A 46 -17.51 -14.08 7.66
CA THR A 46 -18.24 -13.28 8.67
C THR A 46 -19.68 -12.95 8.29
N ALA A 47 -20.03 -12.99 7.00
CA ALA A 47 -21.40 -12.82 6.53
C ALA A 47 -22.32 -13.99 6.93
N HIS A 48 -21.75 -15.12 7.36
CA HIS A 48 -22.53 -16.24 7.86
C HIS A 48 -23.21 -15.89 9.18
N GLN A 49 -24.47 -16.30 9.34
CA GLN A 49 -25.31 -16.01 10.52
C GLN A 49 -24.69 -16.42 11.88
N CYS A 50 -23.68 -17.28 11.86
CA CYS A 50 -22.99 -17.73 13.07
C CYS A 50 -22.13 -16.65 13.74
N PHE A 51 -21.78 -15.58 13.02
CA PHE A 51 -21.13 -14.42 13.61
C PHE A 51 -22.14 -13.42 14.21
N THR A 52 -23.43 -13.57 13.90
CA THR A 52 -24.52 -12.83 14.55
C THR A 52 -25.06 -13.57 15.78
N HIS A 53 -25.01 -14.91 15.74
CA HIS A 53 -25.51 -15.84 16.74
C HIS A 53 -24.37 -16.71 17.28
N PRO A 54 -23.67 -16.26 18.35
CA PRO A 54 -22.51 -16.95 18.92
C PRO A 54 -22.77 -18.42 19.26
N GLU A 55 -24.00 -18.76 19.65
CA GLU A 55 -24.47 -20.12 19.95
C GLU A 55 -24.41 -21.08 18.76
N THR A 56 -24.38 -20.55 17.54
CA THR A 56 -24.29 -21.34 16.29
C THR A 56 -22.88 -21.33 15.70
N LEU A 57 -21.89 -20.73 16.37
CA LEU A 57 -20.51 -20.68 15.91
C LEU A 57 -19.82 -22.04 16.09
N THR A 58 -19.50 -22.66 14.97
CA THR A 58 -18.82 -23.95 14.92
C THR A 58 -17.31 -23.79 14.88
N GLU A 59 -16.60 -24.83 15.31
CA GLU A 59 -15.14 -24.89 15.26
C GLU A 59 -14.62 -24.74 13.83
N ASP A 60 -15.25 -25.41 12.85
CA ASP A 60 -14.90 -25.27 11.42
C ASP A 60 -14.93 -23.82 10.94
N ARG A 61 -15.88 -23.01 11.44
CA ARG A 61 -15.99 -21.60 11.06
C ARG A 61 -14.90 -20.76 11.70
N ILE A 62 -14.54 -21.04 12.95
CA ILE A 62 -13.42 -20.37 13.63
C ILE A 62 -12.10 -20.73 12.95
N THR A 63 -11.91 -22.01 12.59
CA THR A 63 -10.73 -22.49 11.87
C THR A 63 -10.64 -21.90 10.47
N ALA A 64 -11.75 -21.84 9.72
CA ALA A 64 -11.79 -21.17 8.42
C ALA A 64 -11.41 -19.68 8.55
N TYR A 65 -11.93 -19.00 9.58
CA TYR A 65 -11.57 -17.62 9.85
C TYR A 65 -10.07 -17.47 10.17
N ALA A 66 -9.50 -18.36 10.98
CA ALA A 66 -8.08 -18.36 11.31
C ALA A 66 -7.19 -18.54 10.07
N LEU A 67 -7.55 -19.47 9.17
CA LEU A 67 -6.82 -19.70 7.92
C LEU A 67 -6.88 -18.48 7.00
N ALA A 68 -8.06 -17.87 6.85
CA ALA A 68 -8.23 -16.65 6.07
C ALA A 68 -7.45 -15.46 6.68
N LEU A 69 -7.42 -15.35 8.01
CA LEU A 69 -6.63 -14.34 8.71
C LEU A 69 -5.11 -14.51 8.47
N MET A 70 -4.61 -15.75 8.51
CA MET A 70 -3.20 -16.03 8.20
C MET A 70 -2.84 -15.64 6.75
N ARG A 71 -3.72 -15.97 5.79
CA ARG A 71 -3.54 -15.56 4.38
C ARG A 71 -3.56 -14.05 4.20
N LEU A 72 -4.52 -13.36 4.82
CA LEU A 72 -4.57 -11.90 4.79
C LEU A 72 -3.29 -11.28 5.35
N ARG A 73 -2.78 -11.81 6.47
CA ARG A 73 -1.55 -11.36 7.11
C ARG A 73 -0.33 -11.57 6.22
N GLU A 74 -0.25 -12.69 5.52
CA GLU A 74 0.79 -12.97 4.51
C GLU A 74 0.73 -11.98 3.35
N CYS A 75 -0.45 -11.82 2.72
CA CYS A 75 -0.65 -10.87 1.63
C CYS A 75 -0.35 -9.41 2.06
N ALA A 76 -0.76 -9.03 3.26
CA ALA A 76 -0.48 -7.72 3.85
C ALA A 76 1.03 -7.51 4.05
N SER A 77 1.74 -8.54 4.51
CA SER A 77 3.19 -8.49 4.68
C SER A 77 3.90 -8.34 3.34
N THR A 78 3.49 -9.10 2.31
CA THR A 78 4.08 -8.99 0.97
C THR A 78 3.79 -7.65 0.31
N ALA A 79 2.63 -7.05 0.57
CA ALA A 79 2.24 -5.73 0.08
C ALA A 79 2.80 -4.56 0.90
N GLY A 80 3.53 -4.82 2.01
CA GLY A 80 4.09 -3.78 2.88
C GLY A 80 3.05 -3.03 3.71
N PHE A 81 1.91 -3.65 4.01
CA PHE A 81 0.86 -3.08 4.86
C PHE A 81 1.12 -3.36 6.35
N ASP A 82 2.19 -2.79 6.91
CA ASP A 82 2.64 -3.06 8.29
C ASP A 82 1.54 -2.87 9.35
N ARG A 83 0.71 -1.83 9.19
CA ARG A 83 -0.40 -1.60 10.11
C ARG A 83 -1.42 -2.73 10.08
N LEU A 84 -1.70 -3.26 8.89
CA LEU A 84 -2.64 -4.36 8.71
C LEU A 84 -2.06 -5.67 9.26
N VAL A 85 -0.76 -5.92 9.07
CA VAL A 85 -0.06 -7.06 9.69
C VAL A 85 -0.20 -7.02 11.21
N ASN A 86 0.09 -5.88 11.84
CA ASN A 86 -0.05 -5.72 13.29
C ASN A 86 -1.50 -5.93 13.78
N ALA A 87 -2.48 -5.47 13.00
CA ALA A 87 -3.89 -5.68 13.31
C ALA A 87 -4.28 -7.17 13.19
N CYS A 88 -3.75 -7.88 12.19
CA CYS A 88 -3.94 -9.31 12.05
C CYS A 88 -3.33 -10.08 13.22
N ASP A 89 -2.11 -9.73 13.64
CA ASP A 89 -1.42 -10.38 14.76
C ASP A 89 -2.17 -10.17 16.09
N ALA A 90 -2.70 -8.96 16.32
CA ALA A 90 -3.54 -8.67 17.49
C ALA A 90 -4.85 -9.48 17.47
N LEU A 91 -5.47 -9.63 16.30
CA LEU A 91 -6.69 -10.42 16.16
C LEU A 91 -6.43 -11.92 16.31
N ALA A 92 -5.27 -12.41 15.84
CA ALA A 92 -4.87 -13.80 15.95
C ALA A 92 -4.89 -14.28 17.42
N VAL A 93 -4.46 -13.44 18.36
CA VAL A 93 -4.57 -13.75 19.81
C VAL A 93 -6.02 -14.01 20.23
N THR A 94 -6.97 -13.26 19.68
CA THR A 94 -8.40 -13.45 19.98
C THR A 94 -8.92 -14.74 19.34
N VAL A 95 -8.53 -15.02 18.10
CA VAL A 95 -8.92 -16.23 17.37
C VAL A 95 -8.35 -17.49 18.03
N SER A 96 -7.08 -17.47 18.46
CA SER A 96 -6.46 -18.57 19.20
C SER A 96 -7.23 -18.90 20.48
N ARG A 97 -7.63 -17.89 21.25
CA ARG A 97 -8.47 -18.11 22.44
C ARG A 97 -9.83 -18.72 22.14
N LEU A 98 -10.42 -18.38 20.99
CA LEU A 98 -11.70 -18.97 20.55
C LEU A 98 -11.56 -20.43 20.11
N ILE A 99 -10.39 -20.82 19.59
CA ILE A 99 -10.05 -22.21 19.25
C ILE A 99 -9.79 -23.02 20.52
N GLU A 100 -9.03 -22.46 21.47
CA GLU A 100 -8.67 -23.14 22.72
C GLU A 100 -9.85 -23.30 23.68
N ASP A 101 -10.71 -22.29 23.79
CA ASP A 101 -11.83 -22.28 24.74
C ASP A 101 -13.11 -21.75 24.08
N ARG A 102 -14.01 -22.66 23.69
CA ARG A 102 -15.30 -22.31 23.09
C ARG A 102 -16.28 -21.70 24.09
N SER A 103 -16.09 -21.87 25.40
CA SER A 103 -16.94 -21.21 26.41
C SER A 103 -16.73 -19.69 26.41
N CYS A 104 -15.62 -19.23 25.84
CA CYS A 104 -15.30 -17.82 25.72
C CYS A 104 -16.00 -17.14 24.53
N ILE A 105 -16.74 -17.87 23.70
CA ILE A 105 -17.52 -17.35 22.57
C ILE A 105 -18.65 -16.45 23.11
N CYS A 106 -18.63 -15.18 22.72
CA CYS A 106 -19.66 -14.21 23.07
C CYS A 106 -19.90 -13.25 21.92
N ARG A 107 -21.04 -12.54 21.97
CA ARG A 107 -21.44 -11.59 20.93
C ARG A 107 -20.39 -10.53 20.66
N GLU A 108 -19.73 -10.02 21.69
CA GLU A 108 -18.70 -8.99 21.57
C GLU A 108 -17.50 -9.46 20.73
N LYS A 109 -17.07 -10.71 20.91
CA LYS A 109 -15.96 -11.29 20.14
C LYS A 109 -16.37 -11.52 18.70
N CYS A 110 -17.55 -12.09 18.45
CA CYS A 110 -18.04 -12.25 17.07
C CYS A 110 -18.16 -10.89 16.36
N GLU A 111 -18.65 -9.86 17.06
CA GLU A 111 -18.74 -8.51 16.52
C GLU A 111 -17.34 -7.90 16.27
N ALA A 112 -16.35 -8.20 17.13
CA ALA A 112 -14.97 -7.79 16.89
C ALA A 112 -14.38 -8.43 15.61
N LEU A 113 -14.65 -9.73 15.37
CA LEU A 113 -14.22 -10.43 14.15
C LEU A 113 -14.87 -9.82 12.89
N THR A 114 -16.14 -9.46 12.96
CA THR A 114 -16.86 -8.79 11.86
C THR A 114 -16.38 -7.35 11.64
N ARG A 115 -16.21 -6.57 12.72
CA ARG A 115 -15.72 -5.19 12.64
C ARG A 115 -14.30 -5.11 12.10
N PHE A 116 -13.46 -6.11 12.40
CA PHE A 116 -12.11 -6.19 11.87
C PHE A 116 -12.10 -6.19 10.34
N VAL A 117 -12.99 -6.92 9.67
CA VAL A 117 -13.06 -6.97 8.20
C VAL A 117 -13.31 -5.57 7.62
N GLY A 118 -14.27 -4.85 8.20
CA GLY A 118 -14.55 -3.47 7.81
C GLY A 118 -13.36 -2.54 8.03
N HIS A 119 -12.68 -2.68 9.18
CA HIS A 119 -11.52 -1.88 9.52
C HIS A 119 -10.33 -2.15 8.57
N ALA A 120 -10.02 -3.42 8.31
CA ALA A 120 -8.97 -3.84 7.39
C ALA A 120 -9.21 -3.30 5.97
N LYS A 121 -10.46 -3.27 5.50
CA LYS A 121 -10.83 -2.70 4.19
C LYS A 121 -10.45 -1.23 4.11
N THR A 122 -10.78 -0.45 5.14
CA THR A 122 -10.41 0.96 5.22
C THR A 122 -8.89 1.15 5.26
N MET A 123 -8.15 0.30 5.97
CA MET A 123 -6.69 0.36 6.04
C MET A 123 -6.02 0.12 4.68
N ILE A 124 -6.51 -0.86 3.91
CA ILE A 124 -6.02 -1.12 2.55
C ILE A 124 -6.31 0.08 1.66
N GLN A 125 -7.54 0.58 1.64
CA GLN A 125 -7.93 1.75 0.84
C GLN A 125 -7.09 2.99 1.16
N MET A 126 -6.87 3.30 2.45
CA MET A 126 -6.02 4.41 2.86
C MET A 126 -4.57 4.24 2.41
N SER A 127 -4.07 3.00 2.35
CA SER A 127 -2.70 2.70 1.91
C SER A 127 -2.55 2.88 0.40
N ILE A 128 -3.55 2.43 -0.38
CA ILE A 128 -3.62 2.67 -1.83
C ILE A 128 -3.65 4.17 -2.14
N GLU A 129 -4.51 4.93 -1.46
CA GLU A 129 -4.63 6.38 -1.70
C GLU A 129 -3.36 7.13 -1.31
N ARG A 130 -2.64 6.68 -0.27
CA ARG A 130 -1.33 7.23 0.09
C ARG A 130 -0.27 6.92 -0.97
N ALA A 131 -0.28 5.71 -1.54
CA ALA A 131 0.63 5.34 -2.61
C ALA A 131 0.40 6.19 -3.86
N LYS A 132 -0.86 6.36 -4.30
CA LYS A 132 -1.23 7.21 -5.44
C LYS A 132 -0.79 8.68 -5.29
N ARG A 133 -0.89 9.23 -4.08
CA ARG A 133 -0.43 10.62 -3.82
C ARG A 133 1.08 10.78 -3.90
N ARG A 134 1.86 9.72 -3.69
CA ARG A 134 3.33 9.75 -3.79
C ARG A 134 3.82 9.60 -5.23
N THR A 135 3.01 9.03 -6.12
CA THR A 135 3.34 8.85 -7.55
C THR A 135 2.93 10.02 -8.44
N LEU A 136 2.16 11.00 -7.94
CA LEU A 136 1.88 12.21 -8.70
C LEU A 136 3.17 13.04 -8.86
N PRO A 137 3.60 13.36 -10.10
CA PRO A 137 4.70 14.29 -10.29
C PRO A 137 4.29 15.64 -9.72
N VAL A 138 5.12 16.19 -8.84
CA VAL A 138 5.03 17.60 -8.43
C VAL A 138 5.07 18.41 -9.73
N PRO A 139 4.08 19.29 -10.01
CA PRO A 139 4.22 20.20 -11.13
C PRO A 139 5.42 21.07 -10.84
N GLU A 140 6.51 20.89 -11.59
CA GLU A 140 7.58 21.88 -11.62
C GLU A 140 6.97 23.17 -12.14
N ILE A 141 6.65 24.09 -11.22
CA ILE A 141 6.28 25.44 -11.56
C ILE A 141 7.57 26.11 -12.07
N HIS A 142 7.89 25.89 -13.35
CA HIS A 142 8.83 26.72 -14.08
C HIS A 142 8.19 28.10 -14.21
N THR A 143 8.51 28.98 -13.26
CA THR A 143 8.27 30.41 -13.42
C THR A 143 9.40 30.95 -14.30
N PRO A 144 9.14 31.41 -15.53
CA PRO A 144 10.11 32.20 -16.25
C PRO A 144 10.08 33.59 -15.61
N SER A 145 10.97 33.83 -14.65
CA SER A 145 11.20 35.17 -14.13
C SER A 145 12.05 35.94 -15.14
N ASP A 146 11.35 36.46 -16.15
CA ASP A 146 11.79 37.52 -17.03
C ASP A 146 12.26 38.73 -16.19
N ARG A 147 13.57 39.02 -16.19
CA ARG A 147 14.10 40.31 -15.76
C ARG A 147 15.55 40.57 -16.21
N VAL A 148 15.64 41.30 -17.32
CA VAL A 148 16.47 42.50 -17.54
C VAL A 148 18.01 42.35 -17.46
N ASN A 149 18.68 42.54 -18.62
CA ASN A 149 19.64 43.65 -18.70
C ASN A 149 19.75 44.21 -20.14
N VAL A 150 19.19 45.40 -20.30
CA VAL A 150 19.30 46.26 -21.47
C VAL A 150 20.61 47.05 -21.39
N GLU A 151 21.35 47.02 -22.49
CA GLU A 151 22.31 48.01 -23.01
C GLU A 151 23.38 48.65 -22.10
N ARG A 152 24.64 48.45 -22.50
CA ARG A 152 25.62 49.54 -22.58
C ARG A 152 26.64 49.24 -23.69
N ASN A 153 26.29 49.64 -24.91
CA ASN A 153 27.26 49.77 -26.00
C ASN A 153 28.08 51.04 -25.76
N VAL A 154 29.35 50.86 -25.41
CA VAL A 154 30.38 51.90 -25.56
C VAL A 154 31.14 51.55 -26.82
N HIS A 155 31.05 52.38 -27.86
CA HIS A 155 32.19 52.57 -28.76
C HIS A 155 32.12 53.94 -29.43
N ALA A 156 33.05 54.78 -28.99
CA ALA A 156 33.40 56.04 -29.61
C ALA A 156 34.13 55.78 -30.94
N SER A 157 33.89 56.70 -31.87
CA SER A 157 34.51 56.84 -33.18
C SER A 157 36.03 56.93 -33.13
N ILE A 158 36.68 56.41 -34.18
CA ILE A 158 37.95 56.96 -34.70
C ILE A 158 37.70 57.26 -36.18
#